data_AF-A0A6J4FT32-F1
#
_entry.id   AF-A0A6J4FT32-F1
#
_cell.length_a   1.000
_cell.length_b   1.000
_cell.length_c   1.000
_cell.angle_alpha   90.00
_cell.angle_beta   90.00
_cell.angle_gamma   90.00
#
_symmetry.space_group_name_H-M   'P 1'
#
loop_
_entity.id
_entity.type
_entity.pdbx_description
1 polymer ?
#
loop_
_entity_poly.entity_id
_entity_poly.type
_entity_poly.pdbx_seq_one_letter_code
_entity_poly.pdbx_strand_id
1 'polypeptide(L)'
;MMPLTLPVLSEHSFLAWIDQAQPGDSISYYEGLLGVDRARDPSALPGSTRSELDRIADHAMALAKDGCLLLVQRRIAEGRIAYIAIKASDDKPRRN
;
A
#
# COMPACT_ATOMS: atom_id res chain seq x y z
N MET A 1 1.18 9.09 24.38
CA MET A 1 0.63 9.09 23.02
C MET A 1 0.85 7.69 22.46
N MET A 2 -0.19 6.88 22.31
CA MET A 2 -0.08 5.50 21.81
C MET A 2 0.03 5.57 20.28
N PRO A 3 1.06 4.98 19.63
CA PRO A 3 1.01 4.84 18.20
C PRO A 3 -0.05 3.79 17.88
N LEU A 4 -1.14 4.20 17.24
CA LEU A 4 -2.02 3.27 16.54
C LEU A 4 -1.27 2.81 15.28
N THR A 5 -0.22 2.02 15.44
CA THR A 5 0.36 1.26 14.34
C THR A 5 -0.63 0.17 14.01
N LEU A 6 -1.58 0.49 13.13
CA LEU A 6 -2.30 -0.53 12.42
C LEU A 6 -1.25 -1.42 11.72
N PRO A 7 -1.40 -2.75 11.79
CA PRO A 7 -0.38 -3.64 11.26
C PRO A 7 -0.22 -3.36 9.77
N VAL A 8 1.03 -3.08 9.36
CA VAL A 8 1.42 -3.19 7.95
C VAL A 8 0.95 -4.56 7.48
N LEU A 9 0.18 -4.62 6.39
CA LEU A 9 -0.19 -5.90 5.81
C LEU A 9 1.10 -6.66 5.49
N SER A 10 1.20 -7.96 5.76
CA SER A 10 2.44 -8.65 5.42
C SER A 10 2.63 -8.72 3.90
N GLU A 11 3.88 -8.79 3.44
CA GLU A 11 4.17 -8.93 2.00
C GLU A 11 3.48 -10.17 1.42
N HIS A 12 3.52 -11.28 2.18
CA HIS A 12 2.87 -12.52 1.80
C HIS A 12 1.35 -12.38 1.65
N SER A 13 0.70 -11.69 2.58
CA SER A 13 -0.75 -11.44 2.52
C SER A 13 -1.12 -10.52 1.36
N PHE A 14 -0.27 -9.54 1.04
CA PHE A 14 -0.50 -8.64 -0.09
C PHE A 14 -0.43 -9.38 -1.43
N LEU A 15 0.61 -10.20 -1.62
CA LEU A 15 0.75 -11.03 -2.83
C LEU A 15 -0.38 -12.05 -2.96
N ALA A 16 -0.72 -12.74 -1.87
CA ALA A 16 -1.84 -13.69 -1.87
C ALA A 16 -3.18 -13.02 -2.21
N TRP A 17 -3.38 -11.75 -1.78
CA TRP A 17 -4.55 -10.98 -2.19
C TRP A 17 -4.51 -10.63 -3.68
N ILE A 18 -3.36 -10.22 -4.23
CA ILE A 18 -3.24 -9.89 -5.67
C ILE A 18 -3.64 -11.06 -6.57
N ASP A 19 -3.29 -12.28 -6.17
CA ASP A 19 -3.58 -13.51 -6.92
C ASP A 19 -5.07 -13.90 -6.91
N GLN A 20 -5.79 -13.52 -5.84
CA GLN A 20 -7.20 -13.89 -5.62
C GLN A 20 -8.18 -12.76 -5.93
N ALA A 21 -7.72 -11.51 -5.94
CA ALA A 21 -8.55 -10.33 -6.12
C ALA A 21 -9.13 -10.24 -7.53
N GLN A 22 -10.41 -9.90 -7.60
CA GLN A 22 -11.11 -9.60 -8.85
C GLN A 22 -11.00 -8.11 -9.19
N PRO A 23 -11.13 -7.71 -10.46
CA PRO A 23 -11.17 -6.31 -10.85
C PRO A 23 -12.17 -5.50 -10.03
N GLY A 24 -11.71 -4.40 -9.43
CA GLY A 24 -12.50 -3.54 -8.53
C GLY A 24 -12.36 -3.88 -7.05
N ASP A 25 -11.87 -5.07 -6.67
CA ASP A 25 -11.54 -5.38 -5.28
C ASP A 25 -10.45 -4.44 -4.76
N SER A 26 -10.54 -4.09 -3.48
CA SER A 26 -9.59 -3.17 -2.86
C SER A 26 -9.08 -3.68 -1.52
N ILE A 27 -7.82 -3.36 -1.20
CA ILE A 27 -7.20 -3.63 0.09
C ILE A 27 -6.40 -2.42 0.56
N SER A 28 -6.52 -2.07 1.85
CA SER A 28 -5.62 -1.12 2.48
C SER A 28 -4.37 -1.86 2.92
N TYR A 29 -3.23 -1.59 2.31
CA TYR A 29 -1.96 -2.25 2.65
C TYR A 29 -1.19 -1.50 3.75
N TYR A 30 -1.47 -0.21 3.93
CA TYR A 30 -0.83 0.60 4.96
C TYR A 30 -1.72 1.76 5.43
N GLU A 31 -1.62 2.13 6.71
CA GLU A 31 -2.17 3.38 7.22
C GLU A 31 -1.09 4.14 7.99
N GLY A 32 -0.85 5.40 7.61
CA GLY A 32 0.17 6.24 8.22
C GLY A 32 0.62 7.34 7.27
N LEU A 33 1.89 7.73 7.36
CA LEU A 33 2.53 8.67 6.45
C LEU A 33 3.60 7.90 5.66
N LEU A 34 3.20 7.23 4.57
CA LEU A 34 4.06 6.29 3.84
C LEU A 34 5.46 6.84 3.51
N GLY A 35 5.55 8.10 3.08
CA GLY A 35 6.84 8.73 2.77
C GLY A 35 7.74 8.93 4.01
N VAL A 36 7.15 9.25 5.16
CA VAL A 36 7.88 9.39 6.43
C VAL A 36 8.25 8.03 6.98
N ASP A 37 7.31 7.09 6.91
CA ASP A 37 7.43 5.78 7.56
C ASP A 37 8.39 4.84 6.84
N ARG A 38 8.60 5.03 5.52
CA ARG A 38 9.64 4.37 4.72
C ARG A 38 11.04 4.97 4.93
N ALA A 39 11.14 6.21 5.38
CA ALA A 39 12.44 6.89 5.51
C ALA A 39 13.30 6.29 6.64
N ARG A 40 14.63 6.41 6.52
CA ARG A 40 15.54 5.92 7.57
C ARG A 40 15.36 6.69 8.89
N ASP A 41 15.18 7.99 8.77
CA ASP A 41 14.81 8.96 9.79
C ASP A 41 13.86 9.97 9.09
N PRO A 42 12.77 10.47 9.71
CA PRO A 42 12.35 10.34 11.12
C PRO A 42 11.32 9.21 11.38
N SER A 43 11.37 8.09 10.65
CA SER A 43 10.40 6.99 10.81
C SER A 43 10.40 6.42 12.23
N ALA A 44 9.21 6.38 12.84
CA ALA A 44 8.99 5.75 14.15
C ALA A 44 8.86 4.21 14.06
N LEU A 45 8.87 3.64 12.85
CA LEU A 45 8.73 2.20 12.66
C LEU A 45 10.03 1.45 12.97
N PRO A 46 9.95 0.26 13.59
CA PRO A 46 11.08 -0.67 13.67
C PRO A 46 11.63 -0.99 12.28
N GLY A 47 12.95 -1.24 12.20
CA GLY A 47 13.62 -1.49 10.93
C GLY A 47 13.00 -2.65 10.12
N SER A 48 12.56 -3.72 10.78
CA SER A 48 11.90 -4.85 10.10
C SER A 48 10.56 -4.46 9.47
N THR A 49 9.70 -3.77 10.21
CA THR A 49 8.41 -3.25 9.73
C THR A 49 8.60 -2.25 8.60
N ARG A 50 9.62 -1.41 8.70
CA ARG A 50 10.00 -0.47 7.63
C ARG A 50 10.43 -1.19 6.36
N SER A 51 11.29 -2.19 6.46
CA SER A 51 11.74 -2.99 5.30
C SER A 51 10.60 -3.78 4.67
N GLU A 52 9.59 -4.19 5.43
CA GLU A 52 8.38 -4.82 4.89
C GLU A 52 7.48 -3.80 4.18
N LEU A 53 7.26 -2.64 4.81
CA LEU A 53 6.51 -1.53 4.18
C LEU A 53 7.16 -1.07 2.88
N ASP A 54 8.49 -1.00 2.84
CA ASP A 54 9.27 -0.60 1.67
C ASP A 54 9.05 -1.57 0.50
N ARG A 55 9.18 -2.87 0.75
CA ARG A 55 8.93 -3.94 -0.24
C ARG A 55 7.50 -3.90 -0.79
N ILE A 56 6.51 -3.78 0.08
CA ILE A 56 5.09 -3.77 -0.33
C ILE A 56 4.79 -2.54 -1.17
N ALA A 57 5.28 -1.38 -0.74
CA ALA A 57 5.03 -0.15 -1.46
C ALA A 57 5.75 -0.11 -2.83
N ASP A 58 6.92 -0.74 -2.95
CA ASP A 58 7.60 -0.94 -4.23
C ASP A 58 6.86 -1.91 -5.15
N HIS A 59 6.39 -3.05 -4.63
CA HIS A 59 5.56 -3.99 -5.39
C HIS A 59 4.25 -3.37 -5.85
N ALA A 60 3.55 -2.66 -4.96
CA ALA A 60 2.32 -1.95 -5.29
C ALA A 60 2.55 -0.92 -6.40
N MET A 61 3.65 -0.16 -6.32
CA MET A 61 4.03 0.81 -7.34
C MET A 61 4.41 0.17 -8.67
N ALA A 62 5.15 -0.94 -8.67
CA ALA A 62 5.50 -1.67 -9.88
C ALA A 62 4.25 -2.19 -10.59
N LEU A 63 3.36 -2.88 -9.86
CA LEU A 63 2.10 -3.40 -10.40
C LEU A 63 1.17 -2.29 -10.89
N ALA A 64 1.20 -1.12 -10.25
CA ALA A 64 0.44 0.03 -10.73
C ALA A 64 1.00 0.60 -12.04
N LYS A 65 2.33 0.63 -12.20
CA LYS A 65 2.98 1.02 -13.47
C LYS A 65 2.65 0.05 -14.60
N ASP A 66 2.55 -1.24 -14.29
CA ASP A 66 2.16 -2.28 -15.24
C ASP A 66 0.65 -2.30 -15.53
N GLY A 67 -0.13 -1.49 -14.80
CA GLY A 67 -1.57 -1.36 -14.97
C GLY A 67 -2.39 -2.45 -14.27
N CYS A 68 -1.76 -3.29 -13.44
CA CYS A 68 -2.43 -4.33 -12.66
C CYS A 68 -3.17 -3.79 -11.44
N LEU A 69 -2.72 -2.65 -10.90
CA LEU A 69 -3.32 -2.00 -9.73
C LEU A 69 -3.58 -0.51 -9.98
N LEU A 70 -4.63 0.01 -9.36
CA LEU A 70 -4.82 1.44 -9.14
C LEU A 70 -4.49 1.74 -7.69
N LEU A 71 -3.63 2.73 -7.44
CA LEU A 71 -3.26 3.14 -6.09
C LEU A 71 -4.01 4.41 -5.72
N VAL A 72 -4.68 4.39 -4.57
CA VAL A 72 -5.39 5.56 -4.03
C VAL A 72 -4.97 5.82 -2.60
N GLN A 73 -5.10 7.08 -2.21
CA GLN A 73 -4.82 7.55 -0.86
C GLN A 73 -6.10 8.16 -0.28
N ARG A 74 -6.47 7.74 0.92
CA ARG A 74 -7.62 8.29 1.64
C ARG A 74 -7.15 8.90 2.95
N ARG A 75 -7.34 10.21 3.12
CA ARG A 75 -7.11 10.86 4.41
C ARG A 75 -8.17 10.40 5.41
N ILE A 76 -7.74 9.83 6.53
CA ILE A 76 -8.60 9.35 7.62
C ILE A 76 -8.67 10.40 8.73
N ALA A 77 -7.50 10.92 9.13
CA ALA A 77 -7.35 11.99 10.11
C ALA A 77 -6.06 12.78 9.83
N GLU A 78 -5.72 13.72 10.70
CA GLU A 78 -4.40 14.32 10.69
C GLU A 78 -3.32 13.26 10.98
N GLY A 79 -2.27 13.23 10.15
CA GLY A 79 -1.20 12.23 10.25
C GLY A 79 -1.60 10.79 9.91
N ARG A 80 -2.84 10.54 9.45
CA ARG A 80 -3.36 9.20 9.16
C ARG A 80 -3.95 9.16 7.76
N ILE A 81 -3.23 8.52 6.85
CA ILE A 81 -3.63 8.32 5.46
C ILE A 81 -3.63 6.82 5.19
N ALA A 82 -4.76 6.29 4.72
CA ALA A 82 -4.86 4.93 4.24
C ALA A 82 -4.36 4.85 2.80
N TYR A 83 -3.45 3.93 2.55
CA TYR A 83 -2.90 3.62 1.23
C TYR A 83 -3.55 2.33 0.75
N ILE A 84 -4.31 2.46 -0.33
CA ILE A 84 -5.23 1.43 -0.80
C ILE A 84 -4.81 1.03 -2.21
N ALA A 85 -4.70 -0.28 -2.43
CA ALA A 85 -4.55 -0.87 -3.76
C ALA A 85 -5.93 -1.37 -4.22
N ILE A 86 -6.26 -1.09 -5.48
CA ILE A 86 -7.48 -1.57 -6.15
C ILE A 86 -7.03 -2.42 -7.33
N LYS A 87 -7.54 -3.65 -7.46
CA LYS A 87 -7.25 -4.52 -8.59
C LYS A 87 -7.83 -3.91 -9.86
N ALA A 88 -6.98 -3.66 -10.86
CA ALA A 88 -7.42 -3.14 -12.14
C ALA A 88 -8.12 -4.24 -12.95
N SER A 89 -8.95 -3.83 -13.91
CA SER A 89 -9.44 -4.73 -14.95
C SER A 89 -8.36 -4.92 -16.01
N ASP A 90 -8.31 -6.11 -16.63
CA ASP A 90 -7.45 -6.38 -17.79
C ASP A 90 -7.78 -5.49 -19.00
N ASP A 91 -8.93 -4.80 -18.97
CA ASP A 91 -9.26 -3.73 -19.92
C ASP A 91 -8.38 -2.51 -19.61
N LYS A 92 -7.16 -2.55 -20.14
CA LYS A 92 -6.17 -1.48 -20.11
C LYS A 92 -6.91 -0.15 -20.33
N PRO A 93 -6.76 0.85 -19.46
CA PRO A 93 -7.47 2.11 -19.63
C PRO A 93 -7.17 2.62 -21.03
N ARG A 94 -8.22 2.79 -21.85
CA ARG A 94 -8.09 3.35 -23.19
C ARG A 94 -7.47 4.72 -23.03
N ARG A 95 -6.16 4.81 -23.26
CA ARG A 95 -5.45 6.07 -23.36
C ARG A 95 -5.99 6.73 -24.63
N ASN A 96 -6.90 7.68 -24.44
CA ASN A 96 -7.40 8.56 -25.49
C ASN A 96 -6.30 9.58 -25.85
#